data_AF-A0A7X7ETT6-F1
#
_entry.id   AF-A0A7X7ETT6-F1
#
_cell.length_a   1.000
_cell.length_b   1.000
_cell.length_c   1.000
_cell.angle_alpha   90.00
_cell.angle_beta   90.00
_cell.angle_gamma   90.00
#
_symmetry.space_group_name_H-M   'P 1'
#
loop_
_entity.id
_entity.type
_entity.pdbx_description
1 polymer ?
#
loop_
_entity_poly.entity_id
_entity_poly.type
_entity_poly.pdbx_seq_one_letter_code
_entity_poly.pdbx_strand_id
1 'polypeptide(L)'
;MKKLTYLFAAILMIAALGSCQQDDSEIVLKKANTDYGVSSPVSDGEIVPEIIDGSNNGGNRTCAEVAEWFGTEFHYCGDRINYSNGQFDTAFPDGLKVTVTDGTYVAFEVMDYIMIADRYYKVGAVIVKGSNKANVYWYPDGSYGDSGLAAPVNASGKPSGLSNITFCLVEFEPELPEVVMVLKTYLSPEDAEYRYWAGTRGVGSEDNSLHLGYIEYDFKGEQTYSLYNGKWGDEIGMITVSDYMELDEHFLEVKLEITEGEWSFYESYLYAGTAEGYEEYLVLKEDGLFYSQFRSFPFVEKENIDVRIFKININELE
;
A
#
# COMPACT_ATOMS: atom_id res chain seq x y z
N MET A 1 42.46 75.03 -27.84
CA MET A 1 42.29 73.93 -26.86
C MET A 1 41.39 72.83 -27.43
N LYS A 2 41.82 72.12 -28.49
CA LYS A 2 41.07 70.99 -29.12
C LYS A 2 41.99 69.87 -29.62
N LYS A 3 43.28 69.90 -29.25
CA LYS A 3 44.29 68.92 -29.68
C LYS A 3 44.90 68.10 -28.53
N LEU A 4 44.46 68.30 -27.29
CA LEU A 4 44.94 67.56 -26.12
C LEU A 4 43.99 66.42 -25.71
N THR A 5 42.76 66.40 -26.23
CA THR A 5 41.72 65.42 -25.87
C THR A 5 41.82 64.09 -26.64
N TYR A 6 42.53 64.07 -27.77
CA TYR A 6 42.69 62.84 -28.57
C TYR A 6 43.89 61.98 -28.13
N LEU A 7 44.80 62.49 -27.31
CA LEU A 7 45.95 61.73 -26.84
C LEU A 7 45.60 60.80 -25.66
N PHE A 8 44.59 61.16 -24.85
CA PHE A 8 44.16 60.36 -23.70
C PHE A 8 43.23 59.18 -24.06
N ALA A 9 42.57 59.22 -25.23
CA ALA A 9 41.71 58.12 -25.70
C ALA A 9 42.51 56.99 -26.40
N ALA A 10 43.71 57.26 -26.90
CA ALA A 10 44.53 56.27 -27.61
C ALA A 10 45.37 55.38 -26.67
N ILE A 11 45.68 55.84 -25.45
CA ILE A 11 46.51 55.10 -24.50
C ILE A 11 45.69 54.09 -23.67
N LEU A 12 44.37 54.27 -23.57
CA LEU A 12 43.46 53.39 -22.81
C LEU A 12 42.96 52.17 -23.61
N MET A 13 43.18 52.10 -24.92
CA MET A 13 42.79 50.95 -25.76
C MET A 13 43.93 49.96 -26.05
N ILE A 14 45.17 50.26 -25.64
CA ILE A 14 46.32 49.37 -25.87
C ILE A 14 46.67 48.52 -24.62
N ALA A 15 46.12 48.85 -23.45
CA ALA A 15 46.32 48.07 -22.23
C ALA A 15 45.35 46.88 -22.06
N ALA A 16 44.41 46.64 -22.98
CA ALA A 16 43.37 45.61 -22.86
C ALA A 16 43.53 44.39 -23.77
N LEU A 17 44.63 44.27 -24.55
CA LEU A 17 44.86 43.10 -25.42
C LEU A 17 46.19 42.38 -25.18
N GLY A 18 46.88 42.69 -24.07
CA GLY A 18 48.17 42.11 -23.72
C GLY A 18 48.27 41.68 -22.26
N SER A 19 47.30 40.91 -21.75
CA SER A 19 47.43 40.25 -20.44
C SER A 19 46.39 39.14 -20.28
N CYS A 20 46.59 38.02 -20.98
CA CYS A 20 46.27 36.68 -20.49
C CYS A 20 47.25 35.75 -21.19
N GLN A 21 48.47 35.71 -20.66
CA GLN A 21 49.29 34.51 -20.77
C GLN A 21 48.53 33.47 -19.95
N GLN A 22 47.68 32.70 -20.61
CA GLN A 22 47.03 31.55 -20.01
C GLN A 22 48.13 30.53 -19.80
N ASP A 23 48.61 30.42 -18.57
CA ASP A 23 49.33 29.23 -18.14
C ASP A 23 48.42 28.04 -18.48
N ASP A 24 48.85 27.23 -19.43
CA ASP A 24 48.36 25.89 -19.67
C ASP A 24 48.76 25.00 -18.50
N SER A 25 48.28 25.32 -17.29
CA SER A 25 47.88 24.26 -16.40
C SER A 25 46.58 23.73 -16.99
N GLU A 26 46.65 22.59 -17.69
CA GLU A 26 45.49 21.71 -17.78
C GLU A 26 44.94 21.55 -16.36
N ILE A 27 43.90 22.32 -16.05
CA ILE A 27 42.93 21.87 -15.07
C ILE A 27 42.32 20.66 -15.77
N VAL A 28 42.94 19.50 -15.52
CA VAL A 28 42.28 18.22 -15.65
C VAL A 28 41.13 18.31 -14.66
N LEU A 29 40.01 18.88 -15.12
CA LEU A 29 38.71 18.53 -14.60
C LEU A 29 38.67 17.03 -14.77
N LYS A 30 38.96 16.29 -13.70
CA LYS A 30 38.64 14.89 -13.61
C LYS A 30 37.15 14.83 -13.94
N LYS A 31 36.85 14.47 -15.19
CA LYS A 31 35.54 13.96 -15.56
C LYS A 31 35.28 12.91 -14.49
N ALA A 32 34.31 13.18 -13.62
CA ALA A 32 33.97 12.23 -12.57
C ALA A 32 33.73 10.91 -13.31
N ASN A 33 34.53 9.89 -13.01
CA ASN A 33 34.32 8.58 -13.58
C ASN A 33 32.96 8.13 -13.02
N THR A 34 31.91 8.31 -13.81
CA THR A 34 30.63 7.69 -13.53
C THR A 34 30.84 6.22 -13.85
N ASP A 35 31.40 5.48 -12.89
CA ASP A 35 31.25 4.03 -12.86
C ASP A 35 29.76 3.78 -12.69
N TYR A 36 29.16 3.28 -13.77
CA TYR A 36 27.82 2.70 -13.81
C TYR A 36 27.93 1.20 -13.53
N GLY A 37 26.82 0.60 -13.10
CA GLY A 37 26.76 -0.82 -12.71
C GLY A 37 26.90 -1.01 -11.20
N VAL A 38 27.49 -2.15 -10.81
CA VAL A 38 27.55 -2.62 -9.41
C VAL A 38 28.04 -1.55 -8.45
N SER A 39 27.29 -1.37 -7.36
CA SER A 39 27.52 -0.35 -6.35
C SER A 39 27.44 -0.93 -4.94
N SER A 40 27.63 -0.08 -3.94
CA SER A 40 27.57 -0.40 -2.52
C SER A 40 26.75 0.67 -1.78
N PRO A 41 26.16 0.34 -0.61
CA PRO A 41 26.22 -0.95 0.09
C PRO A 41 25.25 -2.00 -0.47
N VAL A 42 25.63 -3.27 -0.34
CA VAL A 42 24.70 -4.41 -0.48
C VAL A 42 23.70 -4.32 0.67
N SER A 43 22.42 -4.56 0.39
CA SER A 43 21.39 -4.58 1.43
C SER A 43 21.52 -5.81 2.34
N ASP A 44 20.79 -5.82 3.44
CA ASP A 44 20.75 -6.96 4.36
C ASP A 44 20.03 -8.17 3.73
N GLY A 45 19.12 -7.94 2.77
CA GLY A 45 18.53 -8.95 1.89
C GLY A 45 19.45 -9.43 0.76
N GLU A 46 20.76 -9.15 0.85
CA GLU A 46 21.79 -9.53 -0.14
C GLU A 46 21.58 -8.93 -1.54
N ILE A 47 20.80 -7.86 -1.66
CA ILE A 47 20.59 -7.17 -2.94
C ILE A 47 21.77 -6.24 -3.20
N VAL A 48 22.49 -6.53 -4.29
CA VAL A 48 23.59 -5.70 -4.78
C VAL A 48 23.02 -4.56 -5.62
N PRO A 49 23.14 -3.29 -5.20
CA PRO A 49 22.56 -2.19 -5.97
C PRO A 49 23.38 -1.86 -7.20
N GLU A 50 22.76 -1.17 -8.15
CA GLU A 50 23.44 -0.61 -9.32
C GLU A 50 23.26 0.92 -9.42
N ILE A 51 24.27 1.59 -9.97
CA ILE A 51 24.18 2.98 -10.44
C ILE A 51 23.91 2.93 -11.94
N ILE A 52 22.72 3.33 -12.36
CA ILE A 52 22.32 3.28 -13.77
C ILE A 52 22.52 4.65 -14.46
N ASP A 53 22.83 4.62 -15.76
CA ASP A 53 23.07 5.83 -16.56
C ASP A 53 21.79 6.64 -16.81
N GLY A 54 21.93 7.92 -17.17
CA GLY A 54 20.83 8.84 -17.50
C GLY A 54 21.09 10.28 -17.05
N SER A 55 20.14 11.18 -17.34
CA SER A 55 20.28 12.63 -17.15
C SER A 55 20.59 13.01 -15.68
N ASN A 56 21.65 13.79 -15.44
CA ASN A 56 22.18 14.21 -14.12
C ASN A 56 22.98 13.16 -13.32
N ASN A 57 24.11 12.67 -13.85
CA ASN A 57 25.12 11.85 -13.15
C ASN A 57 24.58 10.64 -12.35
N GLY A 58 23.47 10.02 -12.76
CA GLY A 58 22.91 8.89 -12.01
C GLY A 58 22.00 9.30 -10.84
N GLY A 59 21.80 10.59 -10.60
CA GLY A 59 21.30 11.09 -9.34
C GLY A 59 19.79 11.08 -9.16
N ASN A 60 18.99 11.31 -10.20
CA ASN A 60 17.52 11.36 -10.10
C ASN A 60 16.95 10.35 -11.07
N ARG A 61 16.98 9.07 -10.69
CA ARG A 61 16.45 8.01 -11.54
C ARG A 61 14.93 7.95 -11.47
N THR A 62 14.31 7.59 -12.59
CA THR A 62 12.88 7.32 -12.69
C THR A 62 12.64 5.82 -12.78
N CYS A 63 11.44 5.36 -12.40
CA CYS A 63 11.09 3.94 -12.57
C CYS A 63 11.19 3.48 -14.03
N ALA A 64 10.94 4.38 -15.00
CA ALA A 64 11.07 4.08 -16.42
C ALA A 64 12.53 3.82 -16.83
N GLU A 65 13.49 4.64 -16.36
CA GLU A 65 14.92 4.40 -16.58
C GLU A 65 15.38 3.08 -15.93
N VAL A 66 14.85 2.76 -14.74
CA VAL A 66 15.15 1.50 -14.05
C VAL A 66 14.58 0.30 -14.83
N ALA A 67 13.34 0.40 -15.29
CA ALA A 67 12.67 -0.62 -16.09
C ALA A 67 13.45 -0.93 -17.37
N GLU A 68 13.89 0.10 -18.10
CA GLU A 68 14.71 -0.04 -19.30
C GLU A 68 16.05 -0.74 -19.00
N TRP A 69 16.73 -0.36 -17.91
CA TRP A 69 18.02 -0.94 -17.54
C TRP A 69 17.93 -2.44 -17.22
N PHE A 70 16.93 -2.85 -16.45
CA PHE A 70 16.77 -4.24 -16.04
C PHE A 70 15.92 -5.08 -17.00
N GLY A 71 15.40 -4.49 -18.09
CA GLY A 71 14.54 -5.17 -19.04
C GLY A 71 13.24 -5.69 -18.39
N THR A 72 12.64 -4.88 -17.52
CA THR A 72 11.42 -5.20 -16.76
C THR A 72 10.35 -4.13 -16.96
N GLU A 73 9.18 -4.31 -16.35
CA GLU A 73 8.11 -3.32 -16.31
C GLU A 73 7.65 -3.11 -14.86
N PHE A 74 7.42 -1.85 -14.49
CA PHE A 74 6.76 -1.50 -13.23
C PHE A 74 5.35 -1.03 -13.54
N HIS A 75 4.41 -1.49 -12.74
CA HIS A 75 2.98 -1.20 -12.92
C HIS A 75 2.62 0.16 -12.32
N TYR A 76 3.34 0.55 -11.25
CA TYR A 76 3.18 1.85 -10.62
C TYR A 76 4.54 2.44 -10.24
N CYS A 77 4.70 3.74 -10.45
CA CYS A 77 5.88 4.49 -10.03
C CYS A 77 5.47 5.47 -8.93
N GLY A 78 6.01 5.28 -7.73
CA GLY A 78 5.78 6.18 -6.61
C GLY A 78 6.38 7.56 -6.84
N ASP A 79 5.92 8.53 -6.06
CA ASP A 79 6.49 9.86 -6.07
C ASP A 79 7.94 9.85 -5.59
N ARG A 80 8.66 10.90 -5.96
CA ARG A 80 9.97 11.19 -5.39
C ARG A 80 9.79 11.92 -4.06
N ILE A 81 10.02 11.21 -2.97
CA ILE A 81 9.78 11.71 -1.61
C ILE A 81 11.11 12.19 -1.04
N ASN A 82 11.20 13.49 -0.70
CA ASN A 82 12.45 14.05 -0.20
C ASN A 82 12.60 13.79 1.30
N TYR A 83 13.85 13.56 1.72
CA TYR A 83 14.19 13.40 3.13
C TYR A 83 15.04 14.58 3.58
N SER A 84 14.57 15.31 4.59
CA SER A 84 15.30 16.44 5.16
C SER A 84 14.93 16.64 6.62
N ASN A 85 15.88 17.13 7.43
CA ASN A 85 15.66 17.39 8.86
C ASN A 85 15.08 16.18 9.64
N GLY A 86 15.45 14.96 9.25
CA GLY A 86 15.03 13.74 9.95
C GLY A 86 13.64 13.22 9.57
N GLN A 87 13.01 13.77 8.53
CA GLN A 87 11.64 13.40 8.12
C GLN A 87 11.46 13.42 6.60
N PHE A 88 10.47 12.67 6.13
CA PHE A 88 10.00 12.73 4.75
C PHE A 88 9.03 13.90 4.56
N ASP A 89 9.01 14.50 3.37
CA ASP A 89 8.13 15.63 3.04
C ASP A 89 6.71 15.22 2.64
N THR A 90 6.50 13.92 2.38
CA THR A 90 5.21 13.33 1.98
C THR A 90 5.05 11.98 2.69
N ALA A 91 3.80 11.57 2.94
CA ALA A 91 3.48 10.25 3.45
C ALA A 91 3.69 9.16 2.36
N PHE A 92 3.96 7.94 2.79
CA PHE A 92 3.97 6.76 1.92
C PHE A 92 2.54 6.24 1.72
N PRO A 93 2.27 5.49 0.63
CA PRO A 93 0.99 4.81 0.48
C PRO A 93 0.76 3.81 1.62
N ASP A 94 -0.52 3.54 1.91
CA ASP A 94 -0.92 2.58 2.92
C ASP A 94 -0.34 1.20 2.61
N GLY A 95 0.08 0.51 3.67
CA GLY A 95 0.77 -0.79 3.57
C GLY A 95 2.28 -0.70 3.31
N LEU A 96 2.86 0.49 3.09
CA LEU A 96 4.31 0.68 2.98
C LEU A 96 4.88 1.48 4.16
N LYS A 97 5.68 0.81 4.98
CA LYS A 97 6.42 1.40 6.09
C LYS A 97 7.87 1.63 5.70
N VAL A 98 8.38 2.82 6.00
CA VAL A 98 9.78 3.19 5.70
C VAL A 98 10.43 3.79 6.93
N THR A 99 11.60 3.27 7.29
CA THR A 99 12.40 3.75 8.42
C THR A 99 13.78 4.20 7.95
N VAL A 100 14.30 5.26 8.59
CA VAL A 100 15.62 5.80 8.29
C VAL A 100 16.48 5.83 9.54
N THR A 101 17.62 5.15 9.49
CA THR A 101 18.62 5.13 10.56
C THR A 101 19.77 6.07 10.23
N ASP A 102 20.17 6.90 11.19
CA ASP A 102 21.26 7.88 11.08
C ASP A 102 21.14 8.83 9.87
N GLY A 103 19.91 9.06 9.38
CA GLY A 103 19.64 9.87 8.18
C GLY A 103 20.27 9.32 6.90
N THR A 104 20.67 8.05 6.88
CA THR A 104 21.51 7.45 5.84
C THR A 104 20.99 6.12 5.34
N TYR A 105 20.73 5.18 6.26
CA TYR A 105 20.28 3.84 5.92
C TYR A 105 18.77 3.76 5.94
N VAL A 106 18.20 3.10 4.95
CA VAL A 106 16.77 2.90 4.77
C VAL A 106 16.44 1.44 5.00
N ALA A 107 15.32 1.20 5.68
CA ALA A 107 14.61 -0.07 5.62
C ALA A 107 13.17 0.19 5.21
N PHE A 108 12.58 -0.74 4.47
CA PHE A 108 11.17 -0.74 4.14
C PHE A 108 10.53 -2.08 4.49
N GLU A 109 9.24 -2.03 4.76
CA GLU A 109 8.39 -3.18 5.06
C GLU A 109 7.03 -2.94 4.40
N VAL A 110 6.56 -3.94 3.66
CA VAL A 110 5.24 -4.07 3.09
C VAL A 110 4.57 -5.17 3.89
N MET A 111 3.49 -4.84 4.60
CA MET A 111 2.93 -5.77 5.58
C MET A 111 2.19 -6.92 4.92
N ASP A 112 1.19 -6.61 4.10
CA ASP A 112 0.46 -7.60 3.28
C ASP A 112 0.57 -7.28 1.80
N TYR A 113 0.37 -6.01 1.46
CA TYR A 113 0.52 -5.42 0.14
C TYR A 113 0.43 -3.89 0.23
N ILE A 114 0.84 -3.22 -0.84
CA ILE A 114 0.55 -1.81 -1.06
C ILE A 114 -0.73 -1.73 -1.88
N MET A 115 -1.76 -1.03 -1.39
CA MET A 115 -3.01 -0.86 -2.12
C MET A 115 -3.04 0.51 -2.81
N ILE A 116 -3.19 0.52 -4.14
CA ILE A 116 -3.33 1.77 -4.93
C ILE A 116 -4.42 1.58 -5.98
N ALA A 117 -5.51 2.35 -5.86
CA ALA A 117 -6.64 2.31 -6.78
C ALA A 117 -7.16 0.87 -7.02
N ASP A 118 -7.46 0.16 -5.93
CA ASP A 118 -8.02 -1.20 -5.91
C ASP A 118 -7.13 -2.27 -6.55
N ARG A 119 -5.81 -2.04 -6.56
CA ARG A 119 -4.80 -2.97 -7.03
C ARG A 119 -3.73 -3.18 -5.97
N TYR A 120 -3.12 -4.36 -5.98
CA TYR A 120 -2.13 -4.80 -5.01
C TYR A 120 -0.74 -4.78 -5.60
N TYR A 121 0.21 -4.26 -4.83
CA TYR A 121 1.58 -4.14 -5.28
C TYR A 121 2.61 -4.60 -4.23
N LYS A 122 3.76 -5.04 -4.73
CA LYS A 122 5.00 -5.21 -3.97
C LYS A 122 6.06 -4.24 -4.48
N VAL A 123 7.13 -4.06 -3.71
CA VAL A 123 8.27 -3.24 -4.13
C VAL A 123 9.10 -4.01 -5.14
N GLY A 124 9.14 -3.55 -6.39
CA GLY A 124 9.98 -4.11 -7.45
C GLY A 124 11.34 -3.43 -7.58
N ALA A 125 11.47 -2.15 -7.18
CA ALA A 125 12.77 -1.51 -7.01
C ALA A 125 12.70 -0.33 -6.04
N VAL A 126 13.84 0.00 -5.43
CA VAL A 126 14.02 1.18 -4.59
C VAL A 126 15.18 2.01 -5.11
N ILE A 127 14.90 3.27 -5.41
CA ILE A 127 15.89 4.26 -5.85
C ILE A 127 16.28 5.09 -4.62
N VAL A 128 17.47 4.87 -4.09
CA VAL A 128 17.98 5.56 -2.90
C VAL A 128 19.01 6.60 -3.30
N LYS A 129 18.61 7.87 -3.23
CA LYS A 129 19.45 8.98 -3.66
C LYS A 129 20.19 9.62 -2.50
N GLY A 130 21.49 9.88 -2.72
CA GLY A 130 22.29 10.77 -1.89
C GLY A 130 23.27 11.58 -2.72
N SER A 131 23.38 12.89 -2.44
CA SER A 131 24.28 13.78 -3.19
C SER A 131 24.04 13.70 -4.71
N ASN A 132 25.04 13.34 -5.51
CA ASN A 132 24.97 13.36 -6.98
C ASN A 132 24.55 12.04 -7.63
N LYS A 133 24.43 10.94 -6.87
CA LYS A 133 24.17 9.59 -7.41
C LYS A 133 23.01 8.92 -6.66
N ALA A 134 22.47 7.85 -7.24
CA ALA A 134 21.48 6.99 -6.61
C ALA A 134 21.89 5.53 -6.77
N ASN A 135 21.62 4.74 -5.74
CA ASN A 135 21.63 3.29 -5.81
C ASN A 135 20.23 2.82 -6.21
N VAL A 136 20.16 1.84 -7.09
CA VAL A 136 18.92 1.15 -7.42
C VAL A 136 19.03 -0.28 -6.90
N TYR A 137 18.17 -0.61 -5.93
CA TYR A 137 17.99 -1.97 -5.42
C TYR A 137 16.82 -2.57 -6.18
N TRP A 138 17.05 -3.65 -6.95
CA TRP A 138 16.05 -4.26 -7.81
C TRP A 138 15.64 -5.64 -7.29
N TYR A 139 14.33 -5.88 -7.25
CA TYR A 139 13.68 -7.09 -6.75
C TYR A 139 12.84 -7.66 -7.89
N PRO A 140 13.36 -8.60 -8.69
CA PRO A 140 12.68 -9.07 -9.91
C PRO A 140 11.29 -9.66 -9.65
N ASP A 141 11.12 -10.37 -8.52
CA ASP A 141 9.85 -10.99 -8.11
C ASP A 141 9.04 -10.09 -7.15
N GLY A 142 9.50 -8.86 -6.92
CA GLY A 142 9.03 -8.00 -5.85
C GLY A 142 9.54 -8.42 -4.46
N SER A 143 9.46 -7.50 -3.51
CA SER A 143 9.82 -7.75 -2.12
C SER A 143 8.81 -7.15 -1.14
N TYR A 144 8.62 -7.85 -0.03
CA TYR A 144 7.88 -7.38 1.13
C TYR A 144 8.74 -6.56 2.10
N GLY A 145 10.05 -6.50 1.91
CA GLY A 145 10.88 -5.74 2.81
C GLY A 145 12.36 -5.95 2.54
N ASP A 146 13.14 -4.95 2.89
CA ASP A 146 14.59 -5.03 2.90
C ASP A 146 15.15 -3.90 3.79
N SER A 147 16.38 -4.06 4.26
CA SER A 147 17.08 -3.11 5.13
C SER A 147 18.53 -2.92 4.73
N GLY A 148 19.19 -1.93 5.31
CA GLY A 148 20.58 -1.61 4.96
C GLY A 148 20.74 -0.90 3.60
N LEU A 149 19.63 -0.51 2.96
CA LEU A 149 19.67 0.25 1.72
C LEU A 149 20.28 1.62 1.99
N ALA A 150 21.15 2.11 1.10
CA ALA A 150 21.70 3.45 1.22
C ALA A 150 22.05 4.04 -0.13
N ALA A 151 22.31 5.36 -0.14
CA ALA A 151 22.90 6.01 -1.29
C ALA A 151 24.33 5.49 -1.56
N PRO A 152 24.87 5.70 -2.78
CA PRO A 152 26.22 5.25 -3.11
C PRO A 152 27.28 5.76 -2.13
N VAL A 153 28.27 4.91 -1.87
CA VAL A 153 29.45 5.28 -1.08
C VAL A 153 30.18 6.45 -1.74
N ASN A 154 30.42 7.52 -0.99
CA ASN A 154 31.14 8.69 -1.46
C ASN A 154 32.66 8.58 -1.20
N ALA A 155 33.42 9.60 -1.57
CA ALA A 155 34.88 9.62 -1.43
C ALA A 155 35.39 9.44 0.02
N SER A 156 34.55 9.60 1.04
CA SER A 156 34.88 9.33 2.45
C SER A 156 34.80 7.86 2.84
N GLY A 157 34.39 6.97 1.92
CA GLY A 157 34.21 5.54 2.20
C GLY A 157 32.92 5.21 2.95
N LYS A 158 32.00 6.18 3.08
CA LYS A 158 30.67 5.99 3.68
C LYS A 158 29.57 6.38 2.69
N PRO A 159 28.37 5.77 2.80
CA PRO A 159 27.19 6.26 2.09
C PRO A 159 26.94 7.74 2.36
N SER A 160 26.43 8.45 1.36
CA SER A 160 25.91 9.81 1.56
C SER A 160 24.58 9.78 2.31
N GLY A 161 24.27 10.85 3.06
CA GLY A 161 22.96 11.02 3.67
C GLY A 161 21.82 11.00 2.64
N LEU A 162 20.68 10.46 3.05
CA LEU A 162 19.50 10.31 2.21
C LEU A 162 18.99 11.68 1.76
N SER A 163 18.78 11.86 0.46
CA SER A 163 18.23 13.08 -0.14
C SER A 163 16.79 12.89 -0.60
N ASN A 164 16.51 11.78 -1.30
CA ASN A 164 15.16 11.33 -1.61
C ASN A 164 15.14 9.83 -1.88
N ILE A 165 13.92 9.29 -1.89
CA ILE A 165 13.63 7.91 -2.20
C ILE A 165 12.46 7.82 -3.19
N THR A 166 12.51 6.82 -4.06
CA THR A 166 11.41 6.47 -4.95
C THR A 166 11.24 4.96 -4.96
N PHE A 167 9.99 4.51 -4.89
CA PHE A 167 9.61 3.10 -4.97
C PHE A 167 9.00 2.81 -6.35
N CYS A 168 9.52 1.78 -7.01
CA CYS A 168 8.97 1.24 -8.26
C CYS A 168 8.21 -0.03 -7.88
N LEU A 169 6.92 -0.11 -8.23
CA LEU A 169 6.03 -1.15 -7.74
C LEU A 169 5.64 -2.13 -8.84
N VAL A 170 5.57 -3.40 -8.48
CA VAL A 170 5.07 -4.49 -9.32
C VAL A 170 3.69 -4.91 -8.83
N GLU A 171 2.72 -4.94 -9.72
CA GLU A 171 1.37 -5.42 -9.44
C GLU A 171 1.41 -6.94 -9.25
N PHE A 172 0.62 -7.45 -8.32
CA PHE A 172 0.40 -8.88 -8.15
C PHE A 172 -1.04 -9.15 -7.73
N GLU A 173 -1.50 -10.37 -7.93
CA GLU A 173 -2.77 -10.83 -7.37
C GLU A 173 -2.45 -11.56 -6.05
N PRO A 174 -2.88 -11.05 -4.88
CA PRO A 174 -2.68 -11.75 -3.63
C PRO A 174 -3.58 -12.99 -3.59
N GLU A 175 -3.04 -14.11 -3.12
CA GLU A 175 -3.83 -15.28 -2.78
C GLU A 175 -4.49 -15.04 -1.40
N LEU A 176 -5.53 -14.22 -1.37
CA LEU A 176 -6.34 -14.04 -0.17
C LEU A 176 -7.29 -15.24 -0.01
N PRO A 177 -7.49 -15.74 1.22
CA PRO A 177 -8.42 -16.84 1.44
C PRO A 177 -9.83 -16.40 1.02
N GLU A 178 -10.59 -17.29 0.37
CA GLU A 178 -12.02 -17.04 0.17
C GLU A 178 -12.68 -16.93 1.54
N VAL A 179 -13.29 -15.78 1.82
CA VAL A 179 -13.99 -15.54 3.09
C VAL A 179 -15.48 -15.71 2.85
N VAL A 180 -16.11 -16.55 3.65
CA VAL A 180 -17.55 -16.70 3.68
C VAL A 180 -18.12 -16.00 4.90
N MET A 181 -19.31 -15.42 4.76
CA MET A 181 -20.00 -14.75 5.87
C MET A 181 -21.41 -15.29 6.05
N VAL A 182 -21.78 -15.53 7.31
CA VAL A 182 -23.14 -15.90 7.68
C VAL A 182 -23.64 -14.98 8.78
N LEU A 183 -24.74 -14.30 8.51
CA LEU A 183 -25.32 -13.33 9.42
C LEU A 183 -26.67 -13.83 9.94
N LYS A 184 -26.89 -13.68 11.25
CA LYS A 184 -28.24 -13.60 11.80
C LYS A 184 -28.37 -12.36 12.68
N THR A 185 -29.39 -11.56 12.43
CA THR A 185 -29.70 -10.37 13.23
C THR A 185 -31.14 -10.39 13.72
N TYR A 186 -31.36 -9.94 14.95
CA TYR A 186 -32.68 -9.62 15.49
C TYR A 186 -32.95 -8.14 15.26
N LEU A 187 -34.17 -7.86 14.81
CA LEU A 187 -34.68 -6.52 14.55
C LEU A 187 -35.64 -6.13 15.68
N SER A 188 -35.48 -4.91 16.19
CA SER A 188 -36.44 -4.29 17.08
C SER A 188 -37.18 -3.21 16.29
N PRO A 189 -38.51 -3.28 16.14
CA PRO A 189 -39.26 -2.05 15.92
C PRO A 189 -39.17 -1.18 17.19
N GLU A 190 -39.43 0.13 17.06
CA GLU A 190 -39.33 1.08 18.18
C GLU A 190 -40.19 0.68 19.42
N ASP A 191 -41.23 -0.14 19.25
CA ASP A 191 -42.25 -0.38 20.29
C ASP A 191 -42.80 -1.84 20.45
N ALA A 192 -42.19 -2.90 19.89
CA ALA A 192 -42.84 -4.24 19.91
C ALA A 192 -42.33 -5.27 20.94
N GLU A 193 -43.28 -6.06 21.44
CA GLU A 193 -43.09 -7.26 22.28
C GLU A 193 -42.48 -8.45 21.51
N TYR A 194 -42.43 -8.38 20.17
CA TYR A 194 -41.90 -9.42 19.28
C TYR A 194 -40.66 -8.94 18.54
N ARG A 195 -39.61 -9.77 18.54
CA ARG A 195 -38.39 -9.55 17.76
C ARG A 195 -38.52 -10.26 16.41
N TYR A 196 -38.43 -9.50 15.33
CA TYR A 196 -38.22 -10.05 13.99
C TYR A 196 -36.75 -10.41 13.82
N TRP A 197 -36.41 -11.13 12.77
CA TRP A 197 -35.02 -11.44 12.49
C TRP A 197 -34.75 -11.42 11.00
N ALA A 198 -33.52 -11.10 10.64
CA ALA A 198 -33.03 -11.13 9.27
C ALA A 198 -31.66 -11.83 9.20
N GLY A 199 -31.20 -12.13 8.00
CA GLY A 199 -29.90 -12.75 7.80
C GLY A 199 -29.51 -12.90 6.35
N THR A 200 -28.32 -13.46 6.15
CA THR A 200 -27.83 -13.82 4.81
C THR A 200 -28.64 -14.97 4.23
N ARG A 201 -28.82 -14.95 2.91
CA ARG A 201 -29.17 -16.13 2.12
C ARG A 201 -28.07 -16.35 1.10
N GLY A 202 -27.72 -17.60 0.86
CA GLY A 202 -26.63 -17.96 -0.03
C GLY A 202 -26.43 -19.47 -0.07
N VAL A 203 -25.19 -19.90 -0.22
CA VAL A 203 -24.87 -21.34 -0.30
C VAL A 203 -25.22 -22.02 1.02
N GLY A 204 -25.88 -23.18 0.94
CA GLY A 204 -26.34 -23.95 2.11
C GLY A 204 -27.65 -23.46 2.75
N SER A 205 -28.26 -22.37 2.27
CA SER A 205 -29.54 -21.87 2.82
C SER A 205 -30.65 -22.93 2.80
N GLU A 206 -30.82 -23.69 1.72
CA GLU A 206 -31.94 -24.64 1.59
C GLU A 206 -31.84 -25.85 2.54
N ASP A 207 -30.63 -26.18 2.97
CA ASP A 207 -30.37 -27.32 3.87
C ASP A 207 -30.44 -26.92 5.36
N ASN A 208 -30.51 -25.62 5.63
CA ASN A 208 -30.56 -25.03 6.96
C ASN A 208 -32.01 -24.73 7.37
N SER A 209 -32.42 -25.20 8.55
CA SER A 209 -33.75 -24.95 9.11
C SER A 209 -34.12 -23.46 9.21
N LEU A 210 -33.13 -22.57 9.39
CA LEU A 210 -33.29 -21.13 9.43
C LEU A 210 -33.14 -20.45 8.06
N HIS A 211 -32.81 -21.18 7.00
CA HIS A 211 -32.48 -20.63 5.68
C HIS A 211 -31.29 -19.66 5.66
N LEU A 212 -30.43 -19.75 6.67
CA LEU A 212 -29.16 -19.05 6.67
C LEU A 212 -28.17 -19.80 5.79
N GLY A 213 -27.57 -19.09 4.85
CA GLY A 213 -26.51 -19.57 3.98
C GLY A 213 -25.41 -18.53 3.93
N TYR A 214 -24.24 -18.94 3.46
CA TYR A 214 -23.11 -18.03 3.37
C TYR A 214 -23.06 -17.29 2.03
N ILE A 215 -22.59 -16.05 2.11
CA ILE A 215 -22.15 -15.24 0.98
C ILE A 215 -20.62 -15.28 0.95
N GLU A 216 -20.04 -15.24 -0.25
CA GLU A 216 -18.59 -15.28 -0.47
C GLU A 216 -18.05 -13.88 -0.69
N TYR A 217 -16.85 -13.57 -0.21
CA TYR A 217 -16.14 -12.33 -0.49
C TYR A 217 -14.75 -12.67 -1.01
N ASP A 218 -14.41 -12.10 -2.17
CA ASP A 218 -13.19 -12.40 -2.92
C ASP A 218 -12.15 -11.27 -2.85
N PHE A 219 -12.34 -10.32 -1.92
CA PHE A 219 -11.48 -9.14 -1.74
C PHE A 219 -11.37 -8.21 -2.94
N LYS A 220 -12.18 -8.37 -3.99
CA LYS A 220 -12.14 -7.48 -5.17
C LYS A 220 -12.98 -6.22 -4.98
N GLY A 221 -12.61 -5.42 -3.97
CA GLY A 221 -13.28 -4.18 -3.63
C GLY A 221 -14.65 -4.39 -2.99
N GLU A 222 -15.39 -3.28 -2.83
CA GLU A 222 -16.69 -3.28 -2.16
C GLU A 222 -17.73 -4.14 -2.90
N GLN A 223 -18.42 -5.01 -2.16
CA GLN A 223 -19.51 -5.86 -2.66
C GLN A 223 -20.76 -5.69 -1.81
N THR A 224 -21.93 -5.82 -2.43
CA THR A 224 -23.21 -5.65 -1.73
C THR A 224 -24.13 -6.84 -1.94
N TYR A 225 -24.72 -7.31 -0.85
CA TYR A 225 -25.64 -8.45 -0.78
C TYR A 225 -26.96 -8.05 -0.14
N SER A 226 -28.01 -8.78 -0.45
CA SER A 226 -29.34 -8.58 0.14
C SER A 226 -29.39 -9.12 1.58
N LEU A 227 -30.02 -8.35 2.48
CA LEU A 227 -30.41 -8.78 3.82
C LEU A 227 -31.87 -9.23 3.80
N TYR A 228 -32.14 -10.50 4.14
CA TYR A 228 -33.48 -11.06 4.02
C TYR A 228 -34.20 -11.17 5.35
N ASN A 229 -35.48 -10.79 5.39
CA ASN A 229 -36.33 -10.97 6.55
C ASN A 229 -36.74 -12.43 6.72
N GLY A 230 -36.46 -12.99 7.89
CA GLY A 230 -36.92 -14.30 8.29
C GLY A 230 -36.50 -15.43 7.34
N LYS A 231 -37.18 -16.56 7.49
CA LYS A 231 -36.91 -17.78 6.72
C LYS A 231 -37.30 -17.63 5.24
N TRP A 232 -38.41 -16.95 4.97
CA TRP A 232 -39.03 -16.86 3.65
C TRP A 232 -39.48 -15.45 3.27
N GLY A 233 -39.13 -14.44 4.05
CA GLY A 233 -39.50 -13.05 3.76
C GLY A 233 -38.64 -12.45 2.66
N ASP A 234 -39.05 -11.27 2.22
CA ASP A 234 -38.40 -10.50 1.19
C ASP A 234 -37.09 -9.84 1.70
N GLU A 235 -36.35 -9.24 0.76
CA GLU A 235 -35.23 -8.36 1.08
C GLU A 235 -35.74 -7.14 1.86
N ILE A 236 -35.01 -6.75 2.90
CA ILE A 236 -35.35 -5.58 3.74
C ILE A 236 -34.19 -4.62 3.92
N GLY A 237 -33.04 -4.93 3.33
CA GLY A 237 -31.80 -4.21 3.58
C GLY A 237 -30.64 -4.75 2.77
N MET A 238 -29.47 -4.17 3.03
CA MET A 238 -28.22 -4.47 2.36
C MET A 238 -27.14 -4.87 3.37
N ILE A 239 -26.24 -5.72 2.91
CA ILE A 239 -24.99 -6.12 3.55
C ILE A 239 -23.89 -5.67 2.61
N THR A 240 -23.17 -4.61 2.95
CA THR A 240 -22.02 -4.13 2.20
C THR A 240 -20.75 -4.66 2.87
N VAL A 241 -19.87 -5.25 2.08
CA VAL A 241 -18.62 -5.84 2.52
C VAL A 241 -17.48 -5.18 1.78
N SER A 242 -16.47 -4.73 2.52
CA SER A 242 -15.24 -4.16 1.98
C SER A 242 -14.07 -4.51 2.90
N ASP A 243 -12.84 -4.24 2.45
CA ASP A 243 -11.65 -4.35 3.28
C ASP A 243 -10.75 -3.13 3.11
N TYR A 244 -9.96 -2.84 4.15
CA TYR A 244 -9.03 -1.71 4.15
C TYR A 244 -7.87 -1.90 5.13
N MET A 245 -6.81 -1.13 4.91
CA MET A 245 -5.68 -1.02 5.83
C MET A 245 -5.91 0.16 6.79
N GLU A 246 -5.74 -0.03 8.09
CA GLU A 246 -5.71 1.04 9.10
C GLU A 246 -4.62 0.76 10.13
N LEU A 247 -3.76 1.75 10.40
CA LEU A 247 -2.73 1.67 11.46
C LEU A 247 -1.92 0.37 11.46
N ASP A 248 -1.47 -0.03 10.28
CA ASP A 248 -0.68 -1.24 10.07
C ASP A 248 -1.46 -2.58 10.18
N GLU A 249 -2.79 -2.56 10.20
CA GLU A 249 -3.64 -3.76 10.29
C GLU A 249 -4.66 -3.83 9.13
N HIS A 250 -4.90 -5.04 8.60
CA HIS A 250 -5.88 -5.30 7.54
C HIS A 250 -7.22 -5.70 8.14
N PHE A 251 -8.27 -4.95 7.80
CA PHE A 251 -9.62 -5.15 8.33
C PHE A 251 -10.62 -5.50 7.23
N LEU A 252 -11.53 -6.41 7.54
CA LEU A 252 -12.79 -6.64 6.85
C LEU A 252 -13.88 -5.80 7.54
N GLU A 253 -14.61 -5.01 6.76
CA GLU A 253 -15.77 -4.25 7.21
C GLU A 253 -17.05 -4.84 6.65
N VAL A 254 -17.98 -5.21 7.52
CA VAL A 254 -19.32 -5.70 7.15
C VAL A 254 -20.36 -4.72 7.67
N LYS A 255 -20.93 -3.93 6.77
CA LYS A 255 -21.93 -2.91 7.05
C LYS A 255 -23.33 -3.42 6.71
N LEU A 256 -24.25 -3.30 7.67
CA LEU A 256 -25.66 -3.64 7.52
C LEU A 256 -26.51 -2.38 7.50
N GLU A 257 -27.40 -2.28 6.53
CA GLU A 257 -28.34 -1.16 6.38
C GLU A 257 -29.75 -1.69 6.09
N ILE A 258 -30.76 -1.14 6.76
CA ILE A 258 -32.16 -1.47 6.50
C ILE A 258 -32.69 -0.46 5.49
N THR A 259 -33.19 -0.94 4.35
CA THR A 259 -33.69 -0.12 3.24
C THR A 259 -35.22 -0.12 3.17
N GLU A 260 -35.88 -1.10 3.82
CA GLU A 260 -37.34 -1.20 3.89
C GLU A 260 -37.86 -1.35 5.33
N GLY A 261 -38.84 -0.50 5.67
CA GLY A 261 -39.50 -0.50 6.97
C GLY A 261 -38.80 0.36 8.04
N GLU A 262 -39.45 0.49 9.20
CA GLU A 262 -38.95 1.24 10.35
C GLU A 262 -38.46 0.26 11.41
N TRP A 263 -37.24 -0.23 11.22
CA TRP A 263 -36.60 -1.21 12.09
C TRP A 263 -35.22 -0.71 12.51
N SER A 264 -34.79 -1.12 13.68
CA SER A 264 -33.40 -0.96 14.11
C SER A 264 -32.81 -2.34 14.41
N PHE A 265 -31.51 -2.49 14.19
CA PHE A 265 -30.79 -3.71 14.56
C PHE A 265 -30.67 -3.78 16.08
N TYR A 266 -31.01 -4.92 16.66
CA TYR A 266 -30.92 -5.15 18.10
C TYR A 266 -29.71 -6.01 18.46
N GLU A 267 -29.72 -7.28 18.08
CA GLU A 267 -28.63 -8.24 18.34
C GLU A 267 -28.23 -8.89 17.02
N SER A 268 -26.95 -8.79 16.66
CA SER A 268 -26.43 -9.35 15.40
C SER A 268 -25.28 -10.29 15.68
N TYR A 269 -25.29 -11.42 14.99
CA TYR A 269 -24.33 -12.50 15.08
C TYR A 269 -23.77 -12.76 13.69
N LEU A 270 -22.46 -12.66 13.54
CA LEU A 270 -21.76 -12.81 12.27
C LEU A 270 -20.67 -13.86 12.42
N TYR A 271 -20.71 -14.85 11.53
CA TYR A 271 -19.56 -15.70 11.22
C TYR A 271 -18.85 -15.09 10.01
N ALA A 272 -17.52 -15.00 10.06
CA ALA A 272 -16.67 -14.63 8.95
C ALA A 272 -15.40 -15.48 9.00
N GLY A 273 -15.13 -16.22 7.93
CA GLY A 273 -14.08 -17.25 7.94
C GLY A 273 -14.15 -18.16 6.73
N THR A 274 -13.73 -19.41 6.87
CA THR A 274 -13.77 -20.41 5.79
C THR A 274 -15.14 -21.11 5.69
N ALA A 275 -15.46 -21.67 4.52
CA ALA A 275 -16.66 -22.51 4.37
C ALA A 275 -16.64 -23.73 5.32
N GLU A 276 -15.48 -24.37 5.47
CA GLU A 276 -15.29 -25.51 6.39
C GLU A 276 -15.50 -25.10 7.85
N GLY A 277 -14.98 -23.95 8.27
CA GLY A 277 -15.21 -23.42 9.62
C GLY A 277 -16.69 -23.16 9.91
N TYR A 278 -17.46 -22.68 8.91
CA TYR A 278 -18.91 -22.52 9.08
C TYR A 278 -19.63 -23.86 9.33
N GLU A 279 -19.18 -24.95 8.73
CA GLU A 279 -19.80 -26.27 8.90
C GLU A 279 -19.76 -26.73 10.37
N GLU A 280 -18.76 -26.30 11.16
CA GLU A 280 -18.69 -26.61 12.59
C GLU A 280 -19.87 -26.01 13.40
N TYR A 281 -20.49 -24.95 12.87
CA TYR A 281 -21.67 -24.33 13.46
C TYR A 281 -22.98 -24.97 13.01
N LEU A 282 -22.95 -25.94 12.10
CA LEU A 282 -24.12 -26.66 11.64
C LEU A 282 -24.33 -27.96 12.42
N VAL A 283 -25.51 -28.12 13.02
CA VAL A 283 -25.88 -29.36 13.72
C VAL A 283 -27.00 -30.06 12.97
N LEU A 284 -26.71 -31.26 12.47
CA LEU A 284 -27.74 -32.14 11.92
C LEU A 284 -28.64 -32.65 13.06
N LYS A 285 -29.95 -32.43 12.94
CA LYS A 285 -30.95 -32.95 13.89
C LYS A 285 -31.66 -34.19 13.34
N GLU A 286 -32.43 -34.85 14.19
CA GLU A 286 -33.16 -36.10 13.86
C GLU A 286 -34.17 -35.93 12.72
N ASP A 287 -34.61 -34.71 12.43
CA ASP A 287 -35.48 -34.38 11.31
C ASP A 287 -34.75 -34.30 9.95
N GLY A 288 -33.43 -34.50 9.95
CA GLY A 288 -32.59 -34.46 8.76
C GLY A 288 -32.22 -33.06 8.28
N LEU A 289 -32.54 -32.02 9.05
CA LEU A 289 -32.17 -30.64 8.74
C LEU A 289 -30.95 -30.18 9.54
N PHE A 290 -30.15 -29.30 8.94
CA PHE A 290 -29.10 -28.61 9.67
C PHE A 290 -29.66 -27.42 10.44
N TYR A 291 -29.12 -27.21 11.63
CA TYR A 291 -29.43 -26.06 12.47
C TYR A 291 -28.16 -25.27 12.70
N SER A 292 -28.15 -24.02 12.26
CA SER A 292 -27.04 -23.10 12.55
C SER A 292 -27.06 -22.68 14.03
N GLN A 293 -25.92 -22.88 14.69
CA GLN A 293 -25.63 -22.43 16.04
C GLN A 293 -25.19 -20.96 16.06
N PHE A 294 -25.93 -20.08 15.40
CA PHE A 294 -25.57 -18.66 15.20
C PHE A 294 -25.24 -17.90 16.48
N ARG A 295 -25.76 -18.31 17.64
CA ARG A 295 -25.45 -17.67 18.94
C ARG A 295 -24.01 -17.91 19.40
N SER A 296 -23.32 -18.85 18.78
CA SER A 296 -21.92 -19.19 19.04
C SER A 296 -20.96 -18.55 18.03
N PHE A 297 -21.47 -17.79 17.06
CA PHE A 297 -20.60 -17.07 16.11
C PHE A 297 -19.67 -16.10 16.85
N PRO A 298 -18.45 -15.90 16.34
CA PRO A 298 -17.40 -15.14 17.03
C PRO A 298 -17.72 -13.64 17.11
N PHE A 299 -18.33 -13.05 16.08
CA PHE A 299 -18.58 -11.62 15.99
C PHE A 299 -20.01 -11.28 16.40
N VAL A 300 -20.17 -10.56 17.52
CA VAL A 300 -21.49 -10.27 18.10
C VAL A 300 -21.60 -8.80 18.49
N GLU A 301 -22.66 -8.17 18.00
CA GLU A 301 -23.00 -6.78 18.32
C GLU A 301 -24.39 -6.70 18.93
N LYS A 302 -24.58 -5.86 19.96
CA LYS A 302 -25.81 -5.83 20.77
C LYS A 302 -26.42 -4.44 21.00
N GLU A 303 -25.83 -3.42 20.40
CA GLU A 303 -26.36 -2.06 20.50
C GLU A 303 -27.63 -1.91 19.67
N ASN A 304 -28.54 -1.00 20.03
CA ASN A 304 -29.70 -0.71 19.19
C ASN A 304 -29.37 0.44 18.23
N ILE A 305 -29.30 0.19 16.93
CA ILE A 305 -28.84 1.16 15.93
C ILE A 305 -29.43 0.88 14.55
N ASP A 306 -29.55 1.91 13.71
CA ASP A 306 -30.13 1.81 12.37
C ASP A 306 -29.14 1.28 11.32
N VAL A 307 -27.84 1.49 11.57
CA VAL A 307 -26.75 0.99 10.73
C VAL A 307 -25.79 0.20 11.60
N ARG A 308 -25.48 -1.04 11.23
CA ARG A 308 -24.52 -1.87 11.94
C ARG A 308 -23.22 -1.98 11.17
N ILE A 309 -22.10 -1.93 11.86
CA ILE A 309 -20.78 -2.15 11.25
C ILE A 309 -20.06 -3.18 12.12
N PHE A 310 -19.60 -4.27 11.50
CA PHE A 310 -18.59 -5.15 12.06
C PHE A 310 -17.25 -4.77 11.45
N LYS A 311 -16.26 -4.52 12.29
CA LYS A 311 -14.87 -4.33 11.87
C LYS A 311 -14.06 -5.50 12.42
N ILE A 312 -13.55 -6.34 11.53
CA ILE A 312 -12.90 -7.62 11.86
C ILE A 312 -11.47 -7.56 11.35
N ASN A 313 -10.48 -7.76 12.22
CA ASN A 313 -9.12 -7.91 11.76
C ASN A 313 -9.01 -9.24 11.01
N ILE A 314 -8.39 -9.26 9.82
CA ILE A 314 -8.37 -10.46 8.98
C ILE A 314 -7.60 -11.62 9.62
N ASN A 315 -6.73 -11.33 10.59
CA ASN A 315 -6.07 -12.35 11.42
C ASN A 315 -7.01 -13.01 12.46
N GLU A 316 -8.22 -12.49 12.66
CA GLU A 316 -9.25 -13.03 13.56
C GLU A 316 -10.29 -13.90 12.84
N LEU A 317 -10.20 -14.04 11.52
CA LEU A 317 -11.08 -14.91 10.75
C LEU A 317 -10.87 -16.39 11.13
N GLU A 318 -11.97 -17.14 11.21
CA GLU A 318 -11.99 -18.56 11.62
C GLU A 318 -11.89 -19.56 10.45
#